data_AF-A0A1D3D402-F1
#
_entry.id   AF-A0A1D3D402-F1
#
_cell.length_a   1.000
_cell.length_b   1.000
_cell.length_c   1.000
_cell.angle_alpha   90.00
_cell.angle_beta   90.00
_cell.angle_gamma   90.00
#
_symmetry.space_group_name_H-M   'P 1'
#
loop_
_entity.id
_entity.type
_entity.pdbx_description
1 polymer ?
#
loop_
_entity_poly.entity_id
_entity_poly.type
_entity_poly.pdbx_seq_one_letter_code
_entity_poly.pdbx_strand_id
1 'polypeptide(L)'
;MTKDIDQNRLSTRQFIDQVRKRLCVQGRPDILLSRLWIETEPTDEPFVLNVPIGPEYTVGVRPVNVDFWNDPALFERTIGQFADALINLRDAERSILNYVEDVRLQALKAITSARDEGFDIGLEGVNLRPVQAIHLSQDGWEEAASYIVAVIKVRHLSSALQYEVSELQADNPQ
;
A
#
# COMPACT_ATOMS: atom_id res chain seq x y z
N MET A 1 8.80 -13.80 -40.10
CA MET A 1 9.17 -12.40 -39.75
C MET A 1 8.11 -11.90 -38.80
N THR A 2 8.40 -11.88 -37.50
CA THR A 2 7.43 -11.50 -36.47
C THR A 2 8.19 -10.71 -35.41
N LYS A 3 8.32 -9.40 -35.66
CA LYS A 3 8.76 -8.42 -34.67
C LYS A 3 8.11 -7.07 -35.01
N ASP A 4 6.81 -7.02 -34.89
CA ASP A 4 6.13 -5.78 -34.47
C ASP A 4 5.85 -5.95 -32.98
N ILE A 5 6.90 -5.76 -32.17
CA ILE A 5 6.73 -5.58 -30.73
C ILE A 5 6.40 -4.10 -30.54
N ASP A 6 5.09 -3.83 -30.64
CA ASP A 6 4.35 -2.82 -29.88
C ASP A 6 5.15 -1.58 -29.44
N GLN A 7 5.41 -0.68 -30.40
CA GLN A 7 6.17 0.57 -30.16
C GLN A 7 5.42 1.63 -29.36
N ASN A 8 4.23 1.34 -28.82
CA ASN A 8 3.37 2.36 -28.19
C ASN A 8 2.84 2.00 -26.79
N ARG A 9 3.29 0.91 -26.18
CA ARG A 9 2.91 0.62 -24.79
C ARG A 9 3.73 1.48 -23.83
N LEU A 10 3.04 2.41 -23.15
CA LEU A 10 3.59 3.13 -22.01
C LEU A 10 4.11 2.10 -21.00
N SER A 11 5.36 2.25 -20.59
CA SER A 11 6.06 1.29 -19.74
C SER A 11 6.11 1.75 -18.28
N THR A 12 6.25 0.79 -17.36
CA THR A 12 6.52 1.04 -15.95
C THR A 12 7.70 1.99 -15.71
N ARG A 13 8.71 1.98 -16.60
CA ARG A 13 9.84 2.92 -16.51
C ARG A 13 9.38 4.36 -16.76
N GLN A 14 8.63 4.56 -17.84
CA GLN A 14 8.12 5.88 -18.20
C GLN A 14 7.19 6.41 -17.12
N PHE A 15 6.35 5.55 -16.54
CA PHE A 15 5.50 5.92 -15.41
C PHE A 15 6.32 6.47 -14.22
N ILE A 16 7.32 5.72 -13.76
CA ILE A 16 8.18 6.14 -12.63
C ILE A 16 8.93 7.43 -12.93
N ASP A 17 9.48 7.58 -14.14
CA ASP A 17 10.19 8.79 -14.54
C ASP A 17 9.26 10.01 -14.59
N GLN A 18 8.01 9.84 -15.01
CA GLN A 18 7.02 10.93 -15.04
C GLN A 18 6.53 11.30 -13.63
N VAL A 19 6.27 10.32 -12.76
CA VAL A 19 5.93 10.59 -11.35
C VAL A 19 7.08 11.36 -10.66
N ARG A 20 8.33 10.95 -10.87
CA ARG A 20 9.49 11.69 -10.33
C ARG A 20 9.56 13.13 -10.85
N LYS A 21 9.35 13.35 -12.15
CA LYS A 21 9.30 14.71 -12.70
C LYS A 21 8.20 15.54 -12.04
N ARG A 22 7.02 14.94 -11.82
CA ARG A 22 5.89 15.61 -11.16
C ARG A 22 6.23 15.99 -9.71
N LEU A 23 6.82 15.07 -8.95
CA LEU A 23 7.32 15.32 -7.59
C LEU A 23 8.34 16.46 -7.55
N CYS A 24 9.28 16.51 -8.50
CA CYS A 24 10.22 17.63 -8.62
C CYS A 24 9.52 18.97 -8.87
N VAL A 25 8.52 19.00 -9.77
CA VAL A 25 7.73 20.22 -10.06
C VAL A 25 6.94 20.67 -8.82
N GLN A 26 6.47 19.74 -8.00
CA GLN A 26 5.76 20.01 -6.75
C GLN A 26 6.71 20.33 -5.58
N GLY A 27 8.02 20.44 -5.82
CA GLY A 27 8.99 20.81 -4.78
C GLY A 27 9.30 19.67 -3.80
N ARG A 28 9.01 18.42 -4.16
CA ARG A 28 9.26 17.22 -3.35
C ARG A 28 10.24 16.22 -4.01
N PRO A 29 11.44 16.66 -4.45
CA PRO A 29 12.44 15.77 -5.04
C PRO A 29 13.05 14.80 -4.02
N ASP A 30 12.80 15.01 -2.73
CA ASP A 30 13.25 14.17 -1.60
C ASP A 30 12.49 12.84 -1.52
N ILE A 31 11.31 12.75 -2.11
CA ILE A 31 10.51 11.52 -2.16
C ILE A 31 11.14 10.57 -3.17
N LEU A 32 11.87 9.59 -2.66
CA LEU A 32 12.48 8.55 -3.48
C LEU A 32 11.39 7.64 -4.02
N LEU A 33 11.53 7.26 -5.28
CA LEU A 33 10.66 6.30 -5.94
C LEU A 33 11.53 5.22 -6.55
N SER A 34 11.42 3.98 -6.09
CA SER A 34 12.21 2.86 -6.61
C SER A 34 11.40 2.00 -7.56
N ARG A 35 12.07 1.47 -8.57
CA ARG A 35 11.47 0.50 -9.48
C ARG A 35 11.24 -0.86 -8.81
N LEU A 36 12.00 -1.14 -7.75
CA LEU A 36 11.86 -2.34 -6.94
C LEU A 36 10.58 -2.35 -6.09
N TRP A 37 9.90 -1.22 -6.00
CA TRP A 37 8.62 -1.10 -5.30
C TRP A 37 7.45 -1.55 -6.15
N ILE A 38 7.65 -1.93 -7.41
CA ILE A 38 6.56 -2.29 -8.31
C ILE A 38 6.44 -3.79 -8.34
N GLU A 39 5.36 -4.30 -7.74
CA GLU A 39 4.93 -5.66 -7.98
C GLU A 39 4.01 -5.68 -9.21
N THR A 40 4.45 -6.39 -10.24
CA THR A 40 3.59 -6.75 -11.35
C THR A 40 2.87 -8.03 -10.98
N GLU A 41 1.59 -7.91 -10.59
CA GLU A 41 0.67 -9.04 -10.49
C GLU A 41 0.45 -9.66 -11.89
N PRO A 42 -0.05 -10.91 -12.00
CA PRO A 42 -0.35 -11.53 -13.30
C PRO A 42 -1.23 -10.63 -14.18
N THR A 43 -1.16 -10.87 -15.50
CA THR A 43 -1.55 -10.01 -16.63
C THR A 43 -2.89 -9.26 -16.60
N ASP A 44 -3.76 -9.53 -15.62
CA ASP A 44 -5.11 -8.98 -15.51
C ASP A 44 -5.31 -8.06 -14.28
N GLU A 45 -4.30 -7.89 -13.42
CA GLU A 45 -4.39 -7.02 -12.23
C GLU A 45 -3.57 -5.72 -12.37
N PRO A 46 -4.03 -4.59 -11.80
CA PRO A 46 -3.24 -3.37 -11.76
C PRO A 46 -1.95 -3.60 -10.96
N PHE A 47 -0.83 -3.08 -11.46
CA PHE A 47 0.43 -3.12 -10.71
C PHE A 47 0.26 -2.42 -9.34
N VAL A 48 1.00 -2.91 -8.36
CA VAL A 48 1.03 -2.31 -7.01
C VAL A 48 2.36 -1.61 -6.81
N LEU A 49 2.32 -0.35 -6.38
CA LEU A 49 3.49 0.38 -5.92
C LEU A 49 3.60 0.26 -4.40
N ASN A 50 4.49 -0.60 -3.93
CA ASN A 50 4.81 -0.85 -2.53
C ASN A 50 5.67 0.28 -1.95
N VAL A 51 5.01 1.30 -1.40
CA VAL A 51 5.65 2.49 -0.82
C VAL A 51 6.06 2.21 0.64
N PRO A 52 7.35 2.25 0.98
CA PRO A 52 7.80 2.07 2.36
C PRO A 52 7.29 3.19 3.27
N ILE A 53 6.83 2.80 4.45
CA ILE A 53 6.44 3.68 5.56
C ILE A 53 7.30 3.27 6.76
N GLY A 54 8.34 4.05 7.06
CA GLY A 54 9.38 3.63 7.98
C GLY A 54 10.15 2.37 7.52
N PRO A 55 10.83 1.67 8.45
CA PRO A 55 11.71 0.54 8.12
C PRO A 55 10.99 -0.81 7.95
N GLU A 56 9.80 -0.98 8.55
CA GLU A 56 9.13 -2.28 8.64
C GLU A 56 7.85 -2.37 7.80
N TYR A 57 7.23 -1.23 7.48
CA TYR A 57 5.91 -1.22 6.85
C TYR A 57 5.95 -0.73 5.42
N THR A 58 4.99 -1.19 4.64
CA THR A 58 4.82 -0.80 3.24
C THR A 58 3.33 -0.68 2.95
N VAL A 59 2.93 0.39 2.26
CA VAL A 59 1.59 0.60 1.74
C VAL A 59 1.60 0.31 0.24
N GLY A 60 0.78 -0.66 -0.18
CA GLY A 60 0.56 -0.91 -1.61
C GLY A 60 -0.33 0.16 -2.22
N VAL A 61 0.17 0.97 -3.14
CA VAL A 61 -0.61 1.99 -3.86
C VAL A 61 -0.98 1.47 -5.23
N ARG A 62 -2.28 1.45 -5.54
CA ARG A 62 -2.83 0.91 -6.79
C ARG A 62 -3.46 2.01 -7.66
N PRO A 63 -3.35 1.95 -8.99
CA PRO A 63 -4.16 2.80 -9.86
C PRO A 63 -5.64 2.43 -9.76
N VAL A 64 -6.52 3.36 -10.12
CA VAL A 64 -7.98 3.12 -10.16
C VAL A 64 -8.37 2.30 -11.39
N ASN A 65 -7.70 2.53 -12.51
CA ASN A 65 -8.01 1.92 -13.79
C ASN A 65 -6.75 1.28 -14.37
N VAL A 66 -6.84 0.02 -14.83
CA VAL A 66 -5.75 -0.74 -15.47
C VAL A 66 -5.47 -0.28 -16.92
N ASP A 67 -6.47 0.30 -17.59
CA ASP A 67 -6.39 0.70 -19.00
C ASP A 67 -5.65 2.03 -19.21
N PHE A 68 -5.19 2.67 -18.14
CA PHE A 68 -4.48 3.96 -18.18
C PHE A 68 -3.19 3.91 -19.03
N TRP A 69 -2.64 2.72 -19.29
CA TRP A 69 -1.50 2.54 -20.20
C TRP A 69 -1.82 2.85 -21.67
N ASN A 70 -3.11 2.80 -22.05
CA ASN A 70 -3.56 2.96 -23.43
C ASN A 70 -4.21 4.34 -23.71
N ASP A 71 -4.48 5.13 -22.66
CA ASP A 71 -5.12 6.44 -22.76
C ASP A 71 -4.19 7.53 -22.15
N PRO A 72 -3.63 8.43 -22.96
CA PRO A 72 -2.74 9.49 -22.48
C PRO A 72 -3.36 10.41 -21.43
N ALA A 73 -4.67 10.70 -21.50
CA ALA A 73 -5.33 11.58 -20.53
C ALA A 73 -5.49 10.87 -19.18
N LEU A 74 -5.86 9.58 -19.19
CA LEU A 74 -5.87 8.76 -17.98
C LEU A 74 -4.47 8.55 -17.41
N PHE A 75 -3.47 8.42 -18.27
CA PHE A 75 -2.07 8.28 -17.87
C PHE A 75 -1.59 9.49 -17.08
N GLU A 76 -1.76 10.70 -17.63
CA GLU A 76 -1.37 11.95 -16.96
C GLU A 76 -2.13 12.16 -15.65
N ARG A 77 -3.43 11.86 -15.61
CA ARG A 77 -4.23 11.90 -14.38
C ARG A 77 -3.69 10.94 -13.32
N THR A 78 -3.34 9.71 -13.73
CA THR A 78 -2.81 8.68 -12.83
C THR A 78 -1.44 9.09 -12.30
N ILE A 79 -0.57 9.69 -13.12
CA ILE A 79 0.71 10.25 -12.65
C ILE A 79 0.48 11.31 -11.57
N GLY A 80 -0.47 12.22 -11.79
CA GLY A 80 -0.84 13.23 -10.79
C GLY A 80 -1.28 12.60 -9.47
N GLN A 81 -2.21 11.64 -9.53
CA GLN A 81 -2.71 10.93 -8.35
C GLN A 81 -1.60 10.21 -7.58
N PHE A 82 -0.67 9.56 -8.27
CA PHE A 82 0.46 8.91 -7.60
C PHE A 82 1.44 9.90 -6.99
N ALA A 83 1.74 11.02 -7.65
CA ALA A 83 2.60 12.04 -7.08
C ALA A 83 1.99 12.64 -5.80
N ASP A 84 0.71 13.02 -5.85
CA ASP A 84 -0.02 13.57 -4.71
C ASP A 84 -0.16 12.52 -3.58
N ALA A 85 -0.45 11.26 -3.91
CA ALA A 85 -0.50 10.16 -2.95
C ALA A 85 0.84 9.94 -2.24
N LEU A 86 1.96 9.97 -2.97
CA LEU A 86 3.29 9.81 -2.39
C LEU A 86 3.65 10.97 -1.45
N ILE A 87 3.26 12.19 -1.81
CA ILE A 87 3.41 13.38 -0.96
C ILE A 87 2.63 13.21 0.33
N ASN A 88 1.34 12.86 0.23
CA ASN A 88 0.48 12.69 1.39
C ASN A 88 0.93 11.52 2.28
N LEU A 89 1.35 10.39 1.71
CA LEU A 89 1.91 9.27 2.47
C LEU A 89 3.19 9.65 3.21
N ARG A 90 4.07 10.44 2.57
CA ARG A 90 5.29 10.93 3.20
C ARG A 90 4.99 11.86 4.37
N ASP A 91 4.00 12.73 4.21
CA ASP A 91 3.62 13.69 5.24
C ASP A 91 2.83 13.00 6.38
N ALA A 92 2.08 11.94 6.06
CA ALA A 92 1.36 11.09 7.01
C ALA A 92 2.23 10.03 7.71
N GLU A 93 3.50 9.85 7.32
CA GLU A 93 4.35 8.72 7.71
C GLU A 93 4.35 8.48 9.23
N ARG A 94 4.57 9.53 10.04
CA ARG A 94 4.57 9.42 11.50
C ARG A 94 3.20 9.01 12.05
N SER A 95 2.11 9.53 11.49
CA SER A 95 0.76 9.21 11.95
C SER A 95 0.42 7.75 11.67
N ILE A 96 0.76 7.26 10.46
CA ILE A 96 0.58 5.87 10.07
C ILE A 96 1.40 4.94 10.98
N LEU A 97 2.66 5.28 11.26
CA LEU A 97 3.50 4.49 12.16
C LEU A 97 2.90 4.41 13.57
N ASN A 98 2.42 5.53 14.12
CA ASN A 98 1.76 5.53 15.43
C ASN A 98 0.48 4.68 15.43
N TYR A 99 -0.34 4.77 14.38
CA TYR A 99 -1.54 3.95 14.22
C TYR A 99 -1.20 2.45 14.19
N VAL A 100 -0.22 2.04 13.40
CA VAL A 100 0.16 0.63 13.29
C VAL A 100 0.74 0.08 14.59
N GLU A 101 1.54 0.87 15.30
CA GLU A 101 2.05 0.50 16.63
C GLU A 101 0.93 0.34 17.65
N ASP A 102 -0.06 1.26 17.65
CA ASP A 102 -1.22 1.14 18.54
C ASP A 102 -2.04 -0.13 18.23
N VAL A 103 -2.33 -0.39 16.95
CA VAL A 103 -3.00 -1.62 16.50
C VAL A 103 -2.22 -2.86 16.94
N ARG A 104 -0.89 -2.85 16.83
CA ARG A 104 -0.03 -3.95 17.25
C ARG A 104 -0.13 -4.19 18.76
N LEU A 105 -0.08 -3.13 19.57
CA LEU A 105 -0.21 -3.22 21.02
C LEU A 105 -1.58 -3.76 21.44
N GLN A 106 -2.65 -3.27 20.80
CA GLN A 106 -4.01 -3.77 21.03
C GLN A 106 -4.16 -5.25 20.65
N ALA A 107 -3.61 -5.66 19.50
CA ALA A 107 -3.61 -7.06 19.06
C ALA A 107 -2.84 -7.96 20.03
N LEU A 108 -1.66 -7.55 20.49
CA LEU A 108 -0.88 -8.29 21.48
C LEU A 108 -1.62 -8.45 22.80
N LYS A 109 -2.33 -7.41 23.26
CA LYS A 109 -3.15 -7.47 24.47
C LYS A 109 -4.30 -8.47 24.31
N ALA A 110 -5.02 -8.44 23.19
CA ALA A 110 -6.09 -9.39 22.89
C ALA A 110 -5.57 -10.83 22.82
N ILE A 111 -4.43 -11.04 22.16
CA ILE A 111 -3.77 -12.35 22.05
C ILE A 111 -3.34 -12.87 23.42
N THR A 112 -2.78 -12.01 24.27
CA THR A 112 -2.38 -12.39 25.63
C THR A 112 -3.59 -12.85 26.44
N SER A 113 -4.69 -12.10 26.40
CA SER A 113 -5.94 -12.47 27.07
C SER A 113 -6.47 -13.83 26.60
N ALA A 114 -6.48 -14.07 25.29
CA ALA A 114 -6.92 -15.36 24.76
C ALA A 114 -5.98 -16.52 25.17
N ARG A 115 -4.67 -16.28 25.24
CA ARG A 115 -3.72 -17.30 25.73
C ARG A 115 -3.95 -17.63 27.20
N ASP A 116 -4.30 -16.65 28.03
CA ASP A 116 -4.66 -16.87 29.43
C ASP A 116 -5.94 -17.70 29.58
N GLU A 117 -6.84 -17.65 28.58
CA GLU A 117 -8.04 -18.50 28.48
C GLU A 117 -7.75 -19.91 27.91
N GLY A 118 -6.49 -20.18 27.53
CA GLY A 118 -6.03 -21.49 27.04
C GLY A 118 -6.03 -21.65 25.51
N PHE A 119 -6.26 -20.58 24.75
CA PHE A 119 -6.15 -20.63 23.29
C PHE A 119 -4.68 -20.62 22.83
N ASP A 120 -4.31 -21.52 21.93
CA ASP A 120 -3.00 -21.50 21.28
C ASP A 120 -3.03 -20.57 20.06
N ILE A 121 -2.83 -19.27 20.31
CA ILE A 121 -2.77 -18.22 19.30
C ILE A 121 -1.55 -17.31 19.47
N GLY A 122 -1.14 -16.66 18.38
CA GLY A 122 0.02 -15.76 18.36
C GLY A 122 -0.09 -14.69 17.28
N LEU A 123 0.61 -13.58 17.49
CA LEU A 123 0.68 -12.50 16.50
C LEU A 123 1.79 -12.83 15.50
N GLU A 124 1.44 -12.98 14.23
CA GLU A 124 2.42 -13.14 13.15
C GLU A 124 2.88 -11.80 12.61
N GLY A 125 2.00 -10.80 12.55
CA GLY A 125 2.39 -9.46 12.12
C GLY A 125 1.21 -8.51 11.96
N VAL A 126 1.55 -7.27 11.61
CA VAL A 126 0.60 -6.23 11.22
C VAL A 126 1.06 -5.67 9.88
N ASN A 127 0.20 -5.73 8.88
CA ASN A 127 0.45 -5.21 7.54
C ASN A 127 -0.48 -4.04 7.25
N LEU A 128 -0.24 -3.33 6.15
CA LEU A 128 -1.14 -2.29 5.66
C LEU A 128 -1.84 -2.77 4.39
N ARG A 129 -3.16 -2.58 4.32
CA ARG A 129 -3.93 -2.96 3.14
C ARG A 129 -3.54 -2.08 1.95
N PRO A 130 -3.52 -2.61 0.72
CA PRO A 130 -3.40 -1.77 -0.46
C PRO A 130 -4.54 -0.73 -0.57
N VAL A 131 -4.20 0.45 -1.05
CA VAL A 131 -5.12 1.59 -1.22
C VAL A 131 -5.00 2.16 -2.63
N GLN A 132 -6.11 2.64 -3.18
CA GLN A 132 -6.07 3.30 -4.49
C GLN A 132 -5.45 4.69 -4.37
N ALA A 133 -4.60 5.06 -5.33
CA ALA A 133 -3.93 6.36 -5.38
C ALA A 133 -4.91 7.54 -5.32
N ILE A 134 -6.14 7.38 -5.85
CA ILE A 134 -7.17 8.42 -5.80
C ILE A 134 -7.58 8.75 -4.36
N HIS A 135 -7.69 7.77 -3.46
CA HIS A 135 -8.07 8.01 -2.07
C HIS A 135 -6.95 8.69 -1.28
N LEU A 136 -5.70 8.44 -1.68
CA LEU A 136 -4.54 9.05 -1.03
C LEU A 136 -4.20 10.45 -1.58
N SER A 137 -4.88 10.94 -2.64
CA SER A 137 -4.49 12.17 -3.35
C SER A 137 -5.45 13.36 -3.20
N GLN A 138 -6.62 13.20 -2.57
CA GLN A 138 -7.69 14.21 -2.61
C GLN A 138 -7.49 15.38 -1.65
N ASP A 139 -7.58 15.17 -0.34
CA ASP A 139 -7.85 16.24 0.62
C ASP A 139 -6.73 16.45 1.67
N GLY A 140 -5.49 16.10 1.30
CA GLY A 140 -4.31 16.24 2.16
C GLY A 140 -3.92 14.96 2.90
N TRP A 141 -2.92 15.07 3.76
CA TRP A 141 -2.29 13.90 4.39
C TRP A 141 -3.15 13.30 5.50
N GLU A 142 -3.94 14.12 6.21
CA GLU A 142 -4.85 13.67 7.27
C GLU A 142 -5.92 12.74 6.70
N GLU A 143 -6.56 13.16 5.61
CA GLU A 143 -7.56 12.34 4.91
C GLU A 143 -6.89 11.11 4.27
N ALA A 144 -5.72 11.26 3.65
CA ALA A 144 -5.01 10.10 3.11
C ALA A 144 -4.71 9.03 4.19
N ALA A 145 -4.35 9.46 5.40
CA ALA A 145 -4.11 8.57 6.52
C ALA A 145 -5.38 7.81 6.97
N SER A 146 -6.58 8.39 6.81
CA SER A 146 -7.84 7.76 7.20
C SER A 146 -8.22 6.55 6.32
N TYR A 147 -7.69 6.50 5.09
CA TYR A 147 -7.84 5.35 4.19
C TYR A 147 -6.85 4.22 4.45
N ILE A 148 -5.86 4.43 5.33
CA ILE A 148 -4.87 3.41 5.69
C ILE A 148 -5.47 2.48 6.73
N VAL A 149 -5.62 1.21 6.36
CA VAL A 149 -6.19 0.16 7.21
C VAL A 149 -5.13 -0.87 7.53
N ALA A 150 -4.92 -1.12 8.82
CA ALA A 150 -4.05 -2.18 9.29
C ALA A 150 -4.73 -3.56 9.20
N VAL A 151 -3.95 -4.57 8.81
CA VAL A 151 -4.35 -5.97 8.72
C VAL A 151 -3.51 -6.76 9.71
N ILE A 152 -4.15 -7.31 10.72
CA ILE A 152 -3.53 -8.11 11.78
C ILE A 152 -3.50 -9.56 11.30
N LYS A 153 -2.31 -10.18 11.30
CA LYS A 153 -2.12 -11.60 10.99
C LYS A 153 -1.98 -12.39 12.28
N VAL A 154 -2.91 -13.29 12.53
CA VAL A 154 -2.97 -14.10 13.75
C VAL A 154 -2.77 -15.57 13.39
N ARG A 155 -1.74 -16.19 13.95
CA ARG A 155 -1.58 -17.65 13.91
C ARG A 155 -2.43 -18.26 15.01
N HIS A 156 -3.16 -19.31 14.71
CA HIS A 156 -4.01 -20.02 15.65
C HIS A 156 -4.09 -21.51 15.30
N LEU A 157 -4.46 -22.34 16.27
CA LEU A 157 -4.74 -23.75 16.05
C LEU A 157 -6.18 -23.93 15.56
N SER A 158 -6.36 -24.53 14.39
CA SER A 158 -7.68 -24.79 13.82
C SER A 158 -8.37 -25.99 14.48
N SER A 159 -9.65 -26.22 14.15
CA SER A 159 -10.41 -27.37 14.65
C SER A 159 -9.84 -28.72 14.21
N ALA A 160 -9.03 -28.72 13.14
CA ALA A 160 -8.28 -29.88 12.66
C ALA A 160 -6.91 -30.06 13.35
N LEU A 161 -6.60 -29.26 14.39
CA LEU A 161 -5.33 -29.24 15.11
C LEU A 161 -4.12 -28.89 14.22
N GLN A 162 -4.33 -27.99 13.25
CA GLN A 162 -3.28 -27.47 12.38
C GLN A 162 -3.10 -25.98 12.61
N TYR A 163 -1.87 -25.48 12.50
CA TYR A 163 -1.64 -24.04 12.58
C TYR A 163 -2.08 -23.36 11.30
N GLU A 164 -2.94 -22.36 11.45
CA GLU A 164 -3.48 -21.53 10.38
C GLU A 164 -3.23 -20.06 10.70
N VAL A 165 -3.15 -19.23 9.66
CA VAL A 165 -3.05 -17.77 9.79
C VAL A 165 -4.34 -17.14 9.28
N SER A 166 -5.00 -16.37 10.14
CA SER A 166 -6.15 -15.55 9.77
C SER A 166 -5.76 -14.08 9.68
N GLU A 167 -6.42 -13.36 8.78
CA GLU A 167 -6.29 -11.92 8.63
C GLU A 167 -7.52 -11.23 9.23
N LEU A 168 -7.28 -10.29 10.15
CA LEU A 168 -8.31 -9.47 10.77
C LEU A 168 -8.04 -8.02 10.41
N GLN A 169 -9.08 -7.29 10.00
CA GLN A 169 -8.95 -5.85 9.73
C GLN A 169 -9.14 -5.09 11.04
N ALA A 170 -8.25 -4.14 11.32
CA ALA A 170 -8.47 -3.19 12.39
C ALA A 170 -9.56 -2.20 11.96
N ASP A 171 -10.40 -1.78 12.90
CA ASP A 171 -11.32 -0.68 12.66
C ASP A 171 -10.53 0.60 12.30
N ASN A 172 -11.13 1.48 11.50
CA ASN A 172 -10.51 2.74 11.11
C ASN A 172 -10.10 3.56 12.34
N PRO A 173 -8.96 4.28 12.31
CA PRO A 173 -8.62 5.22 13.36
C PRO A 173 -9.74 6.28 13.47
N GLN A 174 -10.38 6.38 14.64
CA GLN A 174 -11.32 7.45 14.99
C GLN A 174 -10.59 8.69 15.49
#